data_AF-A0A089KJ67-F1
#
_entry.id   AF-A0A089KJ67-F1
#
_cell.length_a   1.000
_cell.length_b   1.000
_cell.length_c   1.000
_cell.angle_alpha   90.00
_cell.angle_beta   90.00
_cell.angle_gamma   90.00
#
_symmetry.space_group_name_H-M   'P 1'
#
loop_
_entity.id
_entity.type
_entity.pdbx_description
1 polymer ?
#
loop_
_entity_poly.entity_id
_entity_poly.type
_entity_poly.pdbx_seq_one_letter_code
_entity_poly.pdbx_strand_id
1 'polypeptide(L)'
;MVNEALSNVLAFASVLAVFVMALVQLVKNSINLPKQAIPAVGLVIGLLVGAVSYPFTDMTLVLRLWAGGLAGLSATGLFELAFNRRDGMTKDK
;
A
#
# COMPACT_ATOMS: atom_id res chain seq x y z
N MET A 1 -20.75 8.78 -14.70
CA MET A 1 -20.34 9.44 -13.44
C MET A 1 -19.74 8.47 -12.41
N VAL A 2 -20.38 7.36 -12.01
CA VAL A 2 -19.79 6.44 -10.98
C VAL A 2 -18.46 5.80 -11.43
N ASN A 3 -18.35 5.43 -12.72
CA ASN A 3 -17.17 4.73 -13.23
C ASN A 3 -15.92 5.64 -13.37
N GLU A 4 -16.07 6.96 -13.46
CA GLU A 4 -14.93 7.88 -13.58
C GLU A 4 -14.15 7.96 -12.27
N ALA A 5 -14.86 8.01 -11.13
CA ALA A 5 -14.22 7.99 -9.82
C ALA A 5 -13.41 6.70 -9.62
N LEU A 6 -14.00 5.55 -9.96
CA LEU A 6 -13.32 4.25 -9.86
C LEU A 6 -12.12 4.16 -10.82
N SER A 7 -12.27 4.61 -12.06
CA SER A 7 -11.20 4.65 -13.06
C SER A 7 -10.01 5.48 -12.56
N ASN A 8 -10.27 6.68 -12.02
CA ASN A 8 -9.24 7.56 -11.49
C ASN A 8 -8.53 6.94 -10.28
N VAL A 9 -9.28 6.30 -9.37
CA VAL A 9 -8.71 5.58 -8.22
C VAL A 9 -7.77 4.47 -8.66
N LEU A 10 -8.20 3.63 -9.62
CA LEU A 10 -7.40 2.50 -10.09
C LEU A 10 -6.17 2.94 -10.90
N ALA A 11 -6.34 3.96 -11.77
CA ALA A 11 -5.23 4.53 -12.52
C ALA A 11 -4.18 5.14 -11.57
N PHE A 12 -4.64 5.91 -10.58
CA PHE A 12 -3.75 6.53 -9.60
C PHE A 12 -3.09 5.50 -8.68
N ALA A 13 -3.82 4.48 -8.23
CA ALA A 13 -3.27 3.36 -7.45
C ALA A 13 -2.14 2.64 -8.20
N SER A 14 -2.29 2.44 -9.51
CA SER A 14 -1.29 1.77 -10.34
C SER A 14 0.03 2.56 -10.39
N VAL A 15 -0.05 3.89 -10.49
CA VAL A 15 1.13 4.77 -10.44
C VAL A 15 1.75 4.77 -9.04
N LEU A 16 0.92 4.86 -8.00
CA LEU A 16 1.38 4.87 -6.61
C LEU A 16 2.02 3.54 -6.18
N ALA A 17 1.62 2.41 -6.76
CA ALA A 17 2.08 1.09 -6.36
C ALA A 17 3.62 0.98 -6.36
N VAL A 18 4.31 1.56 -7.33
CA VAL A 18 5.79 1.53 -7.40
C VAL A 18 6.43 2.26 -6.22
N PHE A 19 5.89 3.43 -5.86
CA PHE A 19 6.38 4.21 -4.73
C PHE A 19 6.08 3.53 -3.39
N VAL A 20 4.86 3.00 -3.24
CA VAL A 20 4.45 2.29 -2.03
C VAL A 20 5.28 1.02 -1.84
N MET A 21 5.53 0.25 -2.92
CA MET A 21 6.43 -0.91 -2.89
C MET A 21 7.83 -0.54 -2.42
N ALA A 22 8.41 0.54 -2.94
CA ALA A 22 9.75 0.99 -2.54
C ALA A 22 9.81 1.36 -1.05
N LEU A 23 8.80 2.07 -0.54
CA LEU A 23 8.72 2.45 0.87
C LEU A 23 8.51 1.23 1.78
N VAL A 24 7.66 0.28 1.39
CA VAL A 24 7.49 -0.98 2.12
C VAL A 24 8.81 -1.75 2.20
N GLN A 25 9.56 -1.84 1.10
CA GLN A 25 10.87 -2.49 1.08
C GLN A 25 11.87 -1.77 1.98
N LEU A 26 11.90 -0.44 1.95
CA LEU A 26 12.74 0.38 2.82
C LEU A 26 12.46 0.08 4.31
N VAL A 27 11.19 0.04 4.70
CA VAL A 27 10.79 -0.27 6.08
C VAL A 27 11.21 -1.69 6.46
N LYS A 28 10.93 -2.69 5.63
CA LYS A 28 11.33 -4.08 5.87
C LYS A 28 12.84 -4.26 6.04
N ASN A 29 13.64 -3.48 5.33
CA ASN A 29 15.10 -3.54 5.42
C ASN A 29 15.62 -2.80 6.67
N SER A 30 14.99 -1.67 7.01
CA SER A 30 15.40 -0.81 8.11
C SER A 30 15.07 -1.43 9.48
N ILE A 31 13.88 -1.99 9.65
CA ILE A 31 13.39 -2.50 10.94
C ILE A 31 13.04 -4.00 10.89
N ASN A 32 13.25 -4.70 12.01
CA ASN A 32 12.85 -6.10 12.13
C ASN A 32 11.37 -6.16 12.52
N LEU A 33 10.53 -6.69 11.63
CA LEU A 33 9.09 -6.75 11.81
C LEU A 33 8.61 -8.20 11.70
N PRO A 34 7.54 -8.58 12.41
CA PRO A 34 6.93 -9.89 12.20
C PRO A 34 6.36 -9.96 10.78
N LYS A 35 6.59 -11.07 10.07
CA LYS A 35 6.20 -11.21 8.65
C LYS A 35 4.70 -11.00 8.42
N GLN A 36 3.88 -11.34 9.42
CA GLN A 36 2.43 -11.09 9.44
C GLN A 36 2.02 -9.61 9.49
N ALA A 37 2.87 -8.71 10.00
CA ALA A 37 2.56 -7.27 10.06
C ALA A 37 2.89 -6.54 8.75
N ILE A 38 3.59 -7.19 7.80
CA ILE A 38 4.02 -6.56 6.55
C ILE A 38 2.82 -5.97 5.78
N PRO A 39 1.67 -6.64 5.63
CA PRO A 39 0.55 -6.05 4.90
C PRO A 39 -0.14 -4.91 5.63
N ALA A 40 -0.19 -4.96 6.97
CA ALA A 40 -0.67 -3.82 7.76
C ALA A 40 0.25 -2.60 7.58
N VAL A 41 1.57 -2.82 7.55
CA VAL A 41 2.55 -1.76 7.24
C VAL A 41 2.35 -1.24 5.81
N GLY A 42 2.12 -2.12 4.83
CA GLY A 42 1.79 -1.71 3.46
C GLY A 42 0.53 -0.87 3.37
N LEU A 43 -0.53 -1.25 4.09
CA LEU A 43 -1.77 -0.47 4.16
C LEU A 43 -1.50 0.93 4.72
N VAL A 44 -0.81 1.01 5.86
CA VAL A 44 -0.49 2.28 6.52
C VAL A 44 0.36 3.18 5.61
N ILE A 45 1.40 2.63 4.99
CA ILE A 45 2.23 3.37 4.03
C ILE A 45 1.39 3.82 2.84
N GLY A 46 0.57 2.95 2.27
CA GLY A 46 -0.33 3.28 1.17
C GLY A 46 -1.29 4.42 1.49
N LEU A 47 -1.93 4.38 2.67
CA LEU A 47 -2.81 5.45 3.14
C LEU A 47 -2.07 6.77 3.36
N LEU A 48 -0.88 6.74 3.96
CA LEU A 48 -0.05 7.93 4.16
C LEU A 48 0.36 8.54 2.81
N VAL A 49 0.82 7.72 1.86
CA VAL A 49 1.21 8.16 0.52
C VAL A 49 0.01 8.76 -0.22
N GLY A 50 -1.16 8.12 -0.17
CA GLY A 50 -2.39 8.68 -0.74
C GLY A 50 -2.82 9.98 -0.08
N ALA A 51 -2.67 10.12 1.25
CA ALA A 51 -3.00 11.36 1.94
C ALA A 51 -2.10 12.52 1.52
N VAL A 52 -0.78 12.29 1.44
CA VAL A 52 0.21 13.33 1.06
C VAL A 52 0.23 13.62 -0.43
N SER A 53 -0.44 12.82 -1.26
CA SER A 53 -0.47 13.02 -2.71
C SER A 53 -1.41 14.13 -3.20
N TYR A 54 -1.90 14.97 -2.30
CA TYR A 54 -2.71 16.16 -2.62
C TYR A 54 -2.09 17.13 -3.64
N PRO A 55 -0.76 17.32 -3.77
CA PRO A 55 -0.23 18.24 -4.77
C PRO A 55 -0.18 17.63 -6.18
N PHE A 56 -0.41 16.31 -6.32
CA PHE A 56 -0.33 15.61 -7.60
C PHE A 56 -1.70 15.28 -8.21
N THR A 57 -2.80 15.49 -7.47
CA THR A 57 -4.14 15.16 -7.94
C THR A 57 -5.22 15.99 -7.25
N ASP A 58 -6.23 16.40 -8.02
CA ASP A 58 -7.42 17.13 -7.55
C ASP A 58 -8.47 16.22 -6.90
N MET A 59 -8.21 14.91 -6.79
CA MET A 59 -9.12 13.95 -6.19
C MET A 59 -9.44 14.31 -4.74
N THR A 60 -10.65 13.97 -4.29
CA THR A 60 -11.02 14.11 -2.87
C THR A 60 -10.12 13.23 -2.00
N LEU A 61 -9.92 13.62 -0.74
CA LEU A 61 -9.10 12.87 0.21
C LEU A 61 -9.54 11.40 0.30
N VAL A 62 -10.86 11.15 0.32
CA VAL A 62 -11.42 9.80 0.39
C VAL A 62 -10.97 8.93 -0.79
N LEU A 63 -11.05 9.46 -2.03
CA LEU A 63 -10.63 8.70 -3.21
C LEU A 63 -9.11 8.46 -3.25
N ARG A 64 -8.32 9.42 -2.76
CA ARG A 64 -6.87 9.26 -2.62
C ARG A 64 -6.48 8.20 -1.59
N LEU A 65 -7.18 8.16 -0.46
CA LEU A 65 -7.00 7.12 0.55
C LEU A 65 -7.34 5.74 -0.02
N TRP A 66 -8.42 5.63 -0.80
CA TRP A 66 -8.75 4.38 -1.50
C TRP A 66 -7.66 3.96 -2.49
N ALA A 67 -7.17 4.89 -3.32
CA ALA A 67 -6.11 4.60 -4.28
C ALA A 67 -4.81 4.16 -3.59
N GLY A 68 -4.40 4.89 -2.55
CA GLY A 68 -3.21 4.58 -1.76
C GLY A 68 -3.35 3.28 -0.97
N GLY A 69 -4.51 3.03 -0.36
CA GLY A 69 -4.81 1.78 0.33
C GLY A 69 -4.71 0.59 -0.62
N LEU A 70 -5.39 0.64 -1.77
CA LEU A 70 -5.33 -0.42 -2.79
C LEU A 70 -3.90 -0.66 -3.28
N ALA A 71 -3.13 0.41 -3.50
CA ALA A 71 -1.72 0.32 -3.87
C ALA A 71 -0.85 -0.33 -2.77
N GLY A 72 -1.12 -0.05 -1.49
CA GLY A 72 -0.40 -0.63 -0.36
C GLY A 72 -0.70 -2.11 -0.13
N LEU A 73 -1.96 -2.51 -0.30
CA LEU A 73 -2.36 -3.91 -0.20
C LEU A 73 -1.84 -4.73 -1.39
N SER A 74 -1.83 -4.16 -2.60
CA SER A 74 -1.27 -4.82 -3.78
C SER A 74 0.25 -4.94 -3.68
N ALA A 75 0.94 -3.92 -3.15
CA ALA A 75 2.40 -3.91 -2.95
C ALA A 75 2.91 -4.97 -1.95
N THR A 76 2.08 -5.38 -0.99
CA THR A 76 2.49 -6.30 0.08
C THR A 76 2.07 -7.75 -0.12
N GLY A 77 1.39 -8.07 -1.22
CA GLY A 77 0.97 -9.43 -1.51
C GLY A 77 -0.05 -9.94 -0.50
N LEU A 78 -1.05 -9.12 -0.14
CA LEU A 78 -2.02 -9.43 0.91
C LEU A 78 -2.75 -10.78 0.70
N PHE A 79 -2.92 -11.15 -0.57
CA PHE A 79 -3.42 -12.46 -0.98
C PHE A 79 -2.53 -13.60 -0.48
N GLU A 80 -1.21 -13.48 -0.52
CA GLU A 80 -0.31 -14.52 -0.03
C GLU A 80 -0.39 -14.71 1.50
N LEU A 81 -0.64 -13.63 2.25
CA LEU A 81 -0.72 -13.70 3.70
C LEU A 81 -2.08 -14.20 4.20
N ALA A 82 -3.17 -13.87 3.52
CA ALA A 82 -4.51 -14.35 3.88
C ALA A 82 -4.61 -15.89 3.82
N PHE A 83 -3.88 -16.51 2.88
CA PHE A 83 -3.89 -17.95 2.70
C PHE A 83 -2.73 -18.67 3.40
N ASN A 84 -1.64 -17.97 3.74
CA ASN A 84 -0.47 -18.60 4.36
C ASN A 84 0.06 -17.72 5.51
N ARG A 85 -0.25 -18.10 6.75
CA ARG A 85 0.33 -17.46 7.94
C ARG A 85 1.84 -17.70 7.94
N ARG A 86 2.61 -16.66 7.65
CA ARG A 86 4.07 -16.70 7.74
C ARG A 86 4.47 -16.43 9.19
N ASP A 87 4.68 -17.49 9.95
CA ASP A 87 5.33 -17.42 11.25
C ASP A 87 6.81 -17.06 11.06
N GLY A 88 7.34 -16.14 11.87
CA GLY A 88 8.74 -15.68 11.84
C GLY A 88 8.94 -14.18 11.58
N MET A 89 10.18 -13.72 11.74
CA MET A 89 10.58 -12.31 11.65
C MET A 89 11.21 -11.97 10.29
N THR A 90 11.09 -10.72 9.81
CA THR A 90 11.67 -10.31 8.52
C THR A 90 13.18 -10.49 8.43
N LYS A 91 13.89 -10.59 9.57
CA LYS A 91 15.33 -10.86 9.65
C LYS A 91 15.70 -12.25 10.21
N ASP A 92 14.78 -13.22 10.26
CA ASP A 92 15.17 -14.61 10.57
C ASP A 92 16.07 -15.15 9.45
N LYS A 93 17.24 -15.66 9.86
CA LYS A 93 18.21 -16.37 9.02
C LYS A 93 17.73 -17.78 8.71
#